data_AF-A0A966XPP5-F1
#
_entry.id   AF-A0A966XPP5-F1
#
_cell.length_a   1.000
_cell.length_b   1.000
_cell.length_c   1.000
_cell.angle_alpha   90.00
_cell.angle_beta   90.00
_cell.angle_gamma   90.00
#
_symmetry.space_group_name_H-M   'P 1'
#
loop_
_entity.id
_entity.type
_entity.pdbx_description
1 polymer ?
#
loop_
_entity_poly.entity_id
_entity_poly.type
_entity_poly.pdbx_seq_one_letter_code
_entity_poly.pdbx_strand_id
1 'polypeptide(L)'
;MKKYIYLILLSVPFGSAIHAQMWDTYWSDEDLFTVLFPAEPVITEFVWPSEYGAEFPGRRYTVDVEEGFLAGHYVISVIDYRDAFNVHLNRT
;
A
#
# COMPACT_ATOMS: atom_id res chain seq x y z
N MET A 1 38.88 32.23 -44.37
CA MET A 1 38.58 32.88 -43.07
C MET A 1 37.60 31.99 -42.31
N LYS A 2 38.04 31.26 -41.28
CA LYS A 2 37.18 30.35 -40.51
C LYS A 2 36.29 31.17 -39.57
N LYS A 3 34.97 31.12 -39.76
CA LYS A 3 33.98 31.71 -38.84
C LYS A 3 33.63 30.66 -37.79
N TYR A 4 34.01 30.88 -36.54
CA TYR A 4 33.64 29.99 -35.43
C TYR A 4 32.20 30.31 -35.02
N ILE A 5 31.30 29.34 -35.20
CA ILE A 5 29.95 29.36 -34.65
C ILE A 5 30.06 28.96 -33.18
N TYR A 6 29.67 29.85 -32.26
CA TYR A 6 29.52 29.52 -30.85
C TYR A 6 28.17 28.82 -30.66
N LEU A 7 28.20 27.51 -30.37
CA LEU A 7 27.05 26.75 -29.89
C LEU A 7 26.86 27.07 -28.40
N ILE A 8 25.86 27.89 -28.09
CA ILE A 8 25.41 28.06 -26.70
C ILE A 8 24.60 26.81 -26.35
N LEU A 9 25.21 25.91 -25.57
CA LEU A 9 24.52 24.79 -24.93
C LEU A 9 23.66 25.36 -23.80
N LEU A 10 22.38 25.58 -24.10
CA LEU A 10 21.39 25.92 -23.09
C LEU A 10 21.13 24.66 -22.26
N SER A 11 21.84 24.50 -21.13
CA SER A 11 21.54 23.46 -20.17
C SER A 11 20.19 23.78 -19.53
N VAL A 12 19.10 23.27 -20.10
CA VAL A 12 17.82 23.18 -19.40
C VAL A 12 18.10 22.25 -18.22
N PRO A 13 18.03 22.69 -16.96
CA PRO A 13 17.93 21.73 -15.88
C PRO A 13 16.65 20.96 -16.17
N PHE A 14 16.78 19.70 -16.57
CA PHE A 14 15.70 18.75 -16.44
C PHE A 14 15.40 18.74 -14.94
N GLY A 15 14.44 19.56 -14.53
CA GLY A 15 13.87 19.47 -13.20
C GLY A 15 13.39 18.03 -13.10
N SER A 16 14.09 17.24 -12.31
CA SER A 16 13.55 15.99 -11.81
C SER A 16 12.17 16.36 -11.28
N ALA A 17 11.13 15.74 -11.85
CA ALA A 17 9.80 15.85 -11.27
C ALA A 17 9.96 15.39 -9.83
N ILE A 18 9.97 16.34 -8.90
CA ILE A 18 9.88 16.05 -7.49
C ILE A 18 8.45 15.54 -7.36
N HIS A 19 8.26 14.23 -7.53
CA HIS A 19 7.00 13.59 -7.23
C HIS A 19 6.77 13.89 -5.75
N ALA A 20 5.87 14.83 -5.48
CA ALA A 20 5.27 14.98 -4.16
C ALA A 20 4.39 13.74 -3.94
N GLN A 21 5.02 12.59 -3.70
CA GLN A 21 4.36 11.36 -3.30
C GLN A 21 3.96 11.54 -1.83
N MET A 22 2.82 12.20 -1.70
CA MET A 22 2.08 12.32 -0.46
C MET A 22 1.48 10.96 -0.14
N TRP A 23 1.47 10.59 1.13
CA TRP A 23 0.67 9.46 1.56
C TRP A 23 -0.80 9.83 1.35
N ASP A 24 -1.53 8.97 0.63
CA ASP A 24 -2.95 9.17 0.37
C ASP A 24 -3.78 8.42 1.41
N THR A 25 -4.92 9.01 1.74
CA THR A 25 -5.86 8.41 2.68
C THR A 25 -6.62 7.28 2.00
N TYR A 26 -6.39 6.06 2.47
CA TYR A 26 -7.15 4.88 2.13
C TYR A 26 -8.31 4.69 3.10
N TRP A 27 -9.50 4.46 2.56
CA TRP A 27 -10.73 4.21 3.30
C TRP A 27 -11.21 2.80 2.97
N SER A 28 -11.22 1.91 3.96
CA SER A 28 -11.88 0.61 3.82
C SER A 28 -13.28 0.70 4.42
N ASP A 29 -14.29 0.85 3.56
CA ASP A 29 -15.69 0.81 3.98
C ASP A 29 -16.07 -0.59 4.48
N GLU A 30 -15.44 -1.63 3.94
CA GLU A 30 -15.80 -3.01 4.25
C GLU A 30 -15.20 -3.48 5.59
N ASP A 31 -13.98 -3.05 5.93
CA ASP A 31 -13.34 -3.33 7.22
C ASP A 31 -13.43 -2.16 8.23
N LEU A 32 -14.11 -1.07 7.86
CA LEU A 32 -14.41 0.09 8.70
C LEU A 32 -13.16 0.77 9.31
N PHE A 33 -12.10 0.92 8.51
CA PHE A 33 -10.89 1.65 8.93
C PHE A 33 -10.45 2.69 7.91
N THR A 34 -9.63 3.62 8.40
CA THR A 34 -8.97 4.64 7.59
C THR A 34 -7.49 4.67 7.94
N VAL A 35 -6.63 4.74 6.93
CA VAL A 35 -5.18 4.80 7.12
C VAL A 35 -4.54 5.59 5.99
N LEU A 36 -3.31 6.04 6.20
CA LEU A 36 -2.48 6.56 5.13
C LEU A 36 -1.71 5.40 4.49
N PHE A 37 -1.70 5.31 3.17
CA PHE A 37 -0.79 4.43 2.41
C PHE A 37 -0.02 5.26 1.37
N PRO A 38 1.20 4.83 0.97
CA PRO A 38 1.97 5.53 -0.06
C PRO A 38 1.46 5.28 -1.50
N ALA A 39 0.52 4.34 -1.67
CA ALA A 39 -0.22 4.05 -2.90
C ALA A 39 -1.50 3.26 -2.56
N GLU A 40 -2.34 2.98 -3.56
CA GLU A 40 -3.50 2.11 -3.40
C GLU A 40 -3.05 0.68 -3.03
N PRO A 41 -3.58 0.07 -1.95
CA PRO A 41 -3.20 -1.27 -1.53
C PRO A 41 -3.78 -2.36 -2.43
N VAL A 42 -3.00 -3.40 -2.67
CA VAL A 42 -3.50 -4.69 -3.17
C VAL A 42 -4.18 -5.42 -2.02
N ILE A 43 -5.43 -5.83 -2.23
CA ILE A 43 -6.25 -6.52 -1.23
C ILE A 43 -6.24 -8.02 -1.52
N THR A 44 -5.91 -8.82 -0.51
CA THR A 44 -5.93 -10.30 -0.61
C THR A 44 -6.67 -10.90 0.57
N GLU A 45 -7.62 -11.79 0.29
CA GLU A 45 -8.34 -12.58 1.29
C GLU A 45 -7.53 -13.80 1.74
N PHE A 46 -7.66 -14.18 3.01
CA PHE A 46 -7.03 -15.37 3.57
C PHE A 46 -7.83 -15.92 4.76
N VAL A 47 -7.52 -17.16 5.16
CA VAL A 47 -8.05 -17.76 6.39
C VAL A 47 -7.07 -17.54 7.53
N TRP A 48 -7.53 -16.94 8.62
CA TRP A 48 -6.78 -16.71 9.84
C TRP A 48 -7.04 -17.82 10.87
N PRO A 49 -6.01 -18.63 11.22
CA PRO A 49 -6.11 -19.56 12.32
C PRO A 49 -5.94 -18.80 13.64
N SER A 50 -7.02 -18.70 14.42
CA SER A 50 -6.96 -18.12 15.75
C SER A 50 -6.24 -19.03 16.76
N GLU A 51 -5.78 -18.45 17.86
CA GLU A 51 -5.15 -19.18 18.98
C GLU A 51 -6.05 -20.29 19.54
N TYR A 52 -7.37 -20.11 19.47
CA TYR A 52 -8.35 -21.09 19.94
C TYR A 52 -8.63 -22.19 18.92
N GLY A 53 -7.91 -22.25 17.79
CA GLY A 53 -8.10 -23.22 16.71
C GLY A 53 -9.35 -23.01 15.86
N ALA A 54 -9.98 -21.84 15.93
CA ALA A 54 -11.05 -21.43 15.03
C ALA A 54 -10.47 -20.72 13.81
N GLU A 55 -11.10 -20.91 12.66
CA GLU A 55 -10.76 -20.25 11.41
C GLU A 55 -11.65 -19.02 11.20
N PHE A 56 -11.03 -17.89 10.84
CA PHE A 56 -11.71 -16.63 10.60
C PHE A 56 -11.34 -16.06 9.22
N PRO A 57 -12.27 -15.37 8.54
CA PRO A 57 -11.92 -14.63 7.34
C PRO A 57 -10.99 -13.47 7.69
N GLY A 58 -9.94 -13.30 6.88
CA GLY A 58 -8.97 -12.23 7.00
C GLY A 58 -8.74 -11.55 5.66
N ARG A 59 -8.37 -10.27 5.72
CA ARG A 59 -7.98 -9.47 4.55
C ARG A 59 -6.67 -8.77 4.79
N ARG A 60 -5.80 -8.80 3.78
CA ARG A 60 -4.50 -8.16 3.79
C ARG A 60 -4.49 -7.04 2.75
N TYR A 61 -4.14 -5.85 3.20
CA TYR A 61 -3.92 -4.66 2.38
C TYR A 61 -2.41 -4.45 2.28
N THR A 62 -1.85 -4.62 1.10
CA THR A 62 -0.40 -4.56 0.87
C THR A 62 -0.05 -3.47 -0.12
N VAL A 63 0.93 -2.65 0.23
CA VAL A 63 1.60 -1.74 -0.71
C VAL A 63 3.07 -2.06 -0.74
N ASP A 64 3.57 -2.38 -1.93
CA ASP A 64 4.98 -2.60 -2.21
C ASP A 64 5.51 -1.41 -3.02
N VAL A 65 6.54 -0.75 -2.50
CA VAL A 65 7.25 0.32 -3.18
C VAL A 65 8.69 -0.14 -3.39
N GLU A 66 9.07 -0.39 -4.64
CA GLU A 66 10.38 -0.98 -4.97
C GLU A 66 11.52 0.02 -4.86
N GLU A 67 11.29 1.29 -5.22
CA GLU A 67 12.32 2.30 -5.35
C GLU A 67 11.88 3.67 -4.80
N GLY A 68 12.86 4.50 -4.47
CA GLY A 68 12.64 5.87 -3.99
C GLY A 68 12.57 6.00 -2.47
N PHE A 69 12.16 7.18 -2.01
CA PHE A 69 12.18 7.54 -0.58
C PHE A 69 11.18 6.74 0.27
N LEU A 70 10.08 6.30 -0.33
CA LEU A 70 9.04 5.51 0.32
C LEU A 70 9.20 4.00 0.07
N ALA A 71 10.36 3.56 -0.42
CA ALA A 71 10.60 2.14 -0.68
C ALA A 71 10.38 1.32 0.60
N GLY A 72 9.57 0.27 0.49
CA GLY A 72 9.13 -0.50 1.65
C GLY A 72 7.96 -1.42 1.35
N HIS A 73 7.66 -2.28 2.33
CA HIS A 73 6.54 -3.21 2.34
C HIS A 73 5.58 -2.80 3.46
N TYR A 74 4.41 -2.30 3.09
CA TYR A 74 3.40 -1.81 4.02
C TYR A 74 2.23 -2.77 4.04
N VAL A 75 1.84 -3.23 5.23
CA VAL A 75 0.79 -4.24 5.37
C VAL A 75 -0.15 -3.91 6.50
N ILE A 76 -1.45 -4.00 6.21
CA ILE A 76 -2.50 -4.08 7.22
C ILE A 76 -3.19 -5.42 7.06
N SER A 77 -3.37 -6.15 8.17
CA SER A 77 -4.18 -7.36 8.21
C SER A 77 -5.38 -7.11 9.10
N VAL A 78 -6.58 -7.29 8.56
CA VAL A 78 -7.84 -7.22 9.29
C VAL A 78 -8.42 -8.61 9.38
N ILE A 79 -8.78 -9.04 10.59
CA ILE A 79 -9.45 -10.32 10.83
C ILE A 79 -10.88 -10.03 11.26
N ASP A 80 -11.84 -10.64 10.57
CA ASP A 80 -13.25 -10.45 10.85
C ASP A 80 -13.75 -11.46 11.88
N TYR A 81 -13.98 -10.95 13.10
CA TYR A 81 -14.54 -11.70 14.23
C TYR A 81 -16.05 -11.49 14.42
N ARG A 82 -16.77 -10.85 13.49
CA ARG A 82 -18.20 -10.54 13.68
C ARG A 82 -19.06 -11.78 13.95
N ASP A 83 -18.69 -12.94 13.40
CA ASP A 83 -19.39 -14.21 13.60
C ASP A 83 -18.73 -15.14 14.64
N ALA A 84 -17.85 -14.61 15.50
CA ALA A 84 -17.04 -15.44 16.41
C ALA A 84 -17.85 -16.35 17.33
N PHE A 85 -19.05 -15.95 17.73
CA PHE A 85 -19.93 -16.81 18.54
C PHE A 85 -20.34 -18.08 17.81
N ASN A 86 -20.86 -17.97 16.58
CA ASN A 86 -21.33 -19.11 15.81
C ASN A 86 -20.16 -19.98 15.35
N VAL A 87 -19.03 -19.36 14.97
CA VAL A 87 -17.79 -20.07 14.64
C VAL A 87 -17.34 -20.96 15.82
N HIS A 88 -17.45 -20.49 17.06
CA HIS A 88 -17.11 -21.33 18.22
C HIS A 88 -18.19 -22.36 18.55
N LEU A 89 -19.47 -22.02 18.41
CA LEU A 89 -20.59 -22.93 18.66
C LEU A 89 -20.53 -24.17 17.75
N ASN A 90 -20.21 -23.97 16.47
CA ASN A 90 -20.15 -25.06 15.47
C ASN A 90 -18.94 -25.99 15.64
N ARG A 91 -18.08 -25.76 16.65
CA ARG A 91 -16.88 -26.56 16.94
C ARG A 91 -17.06 -27.51 18.14
N THR A 92 -18.19 -27.38 18.87
CA THR A 92 -18.52 -28.20 20.06
C THR A 92 -19.52 -29.29 19.70
#